data_AF-W4UUE2-F1
#
_entry.id   AF-W4UUE2-F1
#
_cell.length_a   1.000
_cell.length_b   1.000
_cell.length_c   1.000
_cell.angle_alpha   90.00
_cell.angle_beta   90.00
_cell.angle_gamma   90.00
#
_symmetry.space_group_name_H-M   'P 1'
#
loop_
_entity.id
_entity.type
_entity.pdbx_description
1 polymer ?
#
loop_
_entity_poly.entity_id
_entity_poly.type
_entity_poly.pdbx_seq_one_letter_code
_entity_poly.pdbx_strand_id
1 'polypeptide(L)'
;METPFNPSVLGHSESIGGDYTEGNAWQYTWHVQHDIPGLIQMMGGEKPFLQKLDSLFTIKLEGEALSDVTGLIGQYAHGNEPSHHVAYLYAMAGRPERTQELIREIFETQYKNKPDGLCGNDDCGQMSAWYMLSAMGFYPVDPVSGDYVFGAPQLPKMVLHLADGKTFTVIAENLSKEHKYVESITLNGVPYTKKTIAHEDIIAGGTLVYKMK
;
A
#
# COMPACT_ATOMS: atom_id res chain seq x y z
N MET A 1 10.28 -21.04 -16.79
CA MET A 1 9.92 -21.55 -15.47
C MET A 1 10.74 -22.79 -15.19
N GLU A 2 11.57 -22.71 -14.16
CA GLU A 2 12.33 -23.85 -13.66
C GLU A 2 11.40 -24.93 -13.08
N THR A 3 11.83 -26.19 -13.17
CA THR A 3 11.13 -27.33 -12.54
C THR A 3 12.16 -28.17 -11.77
N PRO A 4 11.97 -28.40 -10.45
CA PRO A 4 10.82 -28.00 -9.64
C PRO A 4 10.76 -26.49 -9.36
N PHE A 5 9.55 -25.92 -9.32
CA PHE A 5 9.33 -24.51 -8.99
C PHE A 5 9.18 -24.32 -7.48
N ASN A 6 9.96 -23.42 -6.90
CA ASN A 6 9.82 -23.00 -5.51
C ASN A 6 9.49 -21.50 -5.44
N PRO A 7 8.28 -21.11 -5.00
CA PRO A 7 7.84 -19.70 -4.99
C PRO A 7 8.56 -18.83 -3.95
N SER A 8 9.30 -19.43 -3.02
CA SER A 8 10.04 -18.71 -1.97
C SER A 8 11.49 -18.40 -2.35
N VAL A 9 12.01 -18.96 -3.46
CA VAL A 9 13.37 -18.66 -3.92
C VAL A 9 13.44 -17.21 -4.36
N LEU A 10 14.31 -16.46 -3.69
CA LEU A 10 14.64 -15.10 -4.08
C LEU A 10 15.45 -15.14 -5.39
N GLY A 11 15.19 -14.18 -6.26
CA GLY A 11 15.97 -13.89 -7.46
C GLY A 11 16.55 -12.48 -7.37
N HIS A 12 17.72 -12.30 -7.96
CA HIS A 12 18.36 -11.01 -8.15
C HIS A 12 19.30 -11.16 -9.34
N SER A 13 19.03 -10.40 -10.41
CA SER A 13 19.66 -10.56 -11.72
C SER A 13 21.19 -10.50 -11.66
N GLU A 14 21.76 -9.62 -10.82
CA GLU A 14 23.21 -9.45 -10.71
C GLU A 14 23.94 -10.40 -9.75
N SER A 15 23.25 -11.09 -8.82
CA SER A 15 23.91 -11.86 -7.75
C SER A 15 23.65 -13.36 -7.84
N ILE A 16 22.39 -13.77 -7.81
CA ILE A 16 21.98 -15.20 -7.75
C ILE A 16 21.21 -15.65 -9.00
N GLY A 17 20.89 -14.72 -9.91
CA GLY A 17 20.05 -15.00 -11.08
C GLY A 17 18.58 -15.20 -10.71
N GLY A 18 17.85 -15.93 -11.54
CA GLY A 18 16.43 -16.27 -11.33
C GLY A 18 15.44 -15.43 -12.14
N ASP A 19 14.16 -15.80 -12.02
CA ASP A 19 13.05 -15.23 -12.80
C ASP A 19 12.53 -13.88 -12.22
N TYR A 20 13.00 -13.48 -11.04
CA TYR A 20 12.50 -12.31 -10.28
C TYR A 20 13.65 -11.32 -9.99
N THR A 21 13.32 -10.03 -9.93
CA THR A 21 14.28 -8.97 -9.58
C THR A 21 14.13 -8.62 -8.10
N GLU A 22 15.16 -8.88 -7.30
CA GLU A 22 15.23 -8.55 -5.87
C GLU A 22 14.04 -9.05 -5.03
N GLY A 23 13.54 -10.25 -5.36
CA GLY A 23 12.34 -10.77 -4.75
C GLY A 23 12.00 -12.17 -5.19
N ASN A 24 10.80 -12.63 -4.85
CA ASN A 24 10.33 -13.97 -5.21
C ASN A 24 8.92 -13.95 -5.82
N ALA A 25 8.41 -15.13 -6.15
CA ALA A 25 7.08 -15.28 -6.72
C ALA A 25 5.97 -14.77 -5.79
N TRP A 26 6.13 -14.91 -4.47
CA TRP A 26 5.16 -14.40 -3.50
C TRP A 26 4.96 -12.89 -3.63
N GLN A 27 6.04 -12.15 -3.85
CA GLN A 27 6.01 -10.68 -3.96
C GLN A 27 5.56 -10.22 -5.37
N TYR A 28 6.01 -10.90 -6.43
CA TYR A 28 5.72 -10.48 -7.80
C TYR A 28 4.34 -10.90 -8.34
N THR A 29 3.68 -11.89 -7.74
CA THR A 29 2.34 -12.36 -8.17
C THR A 29 1.29 -11.23 -8.24
N TRP A 30 1.51 -10.13 -7.51
CA TRP A 30 0.57 -9.01 -7.36
C TRP A 30 0.79 -7.87 -8.38
N HIS A 31 1.79 -7.96 -9.26
CA HIS A 31 2.16 -6.92 -10.24
C HIS A 31 1.25 -6.92 -11.49
N VAL A 32 -0.06 -6.73 -11.25
CA VAL A 32 -1.08 -6.57 -12.30
C VAL A 32 -1.94 -5.34 -11.98
N GLN A 33 -1.28 -4.22 -11.62
CA GLN A 33 -1.92 -3.03 -11.05
C GLN A 33 -3.00 -2.42 -11.96
N HIS A 34 -2.81 -2.52 -13.29
CA HIS A 34 -3.74 -2.02 -14.30
C HIS A 34 -5.05 -2.84 -14.41
N ASP A 35 -5.07 -4.09 -13.94
CA ASP A 35 -6.23 -4.99 -14.04
C ASP A 35 -6.37 -5.90 -12.81
N ILE A 36 -6.52 -5.28 -11.63
CA ILE A 36 -6.82 -5.99 -10.38
C ILE A 36 -8.10 -6.84 -10.49
N PRO A 37 -9.21 -6.38 -11.12
CA PRO A 37 -10.38 -7.24 -11.34
C PRO A 37 -10.06 -8.51 -12.14
N GLY A 38 -9.26 -8.41 -13.21
CA GLY A 38 -8.80 -9.56 -13.98
C GLY A 38 -7.93 -10.50 -13.16
N LEU A 39 -7.02 -9.97 -12.33
CA LEU A 39 -6.23 -10.79 -11.40
C LEU A 39 -7.10 -11.55 -10.39
N ILE A 40 -8.09 -10.88 -9.80
CA ILE A 40 -9.06 -11.51 -8.89
C ILE A 40 -9.80 -12.65 -9.61
N GLN A 41 -10.24 -12.43 -10.84
CA GLN A 41 -10.92 -13.45 -11.64
C GLN A 41 -10.01 -14.65 -11.93
N MET A 42 -8.76 -14.41 -12.35
CA MET A 42 -7.78 -15.47 -12.63
C MET A 42 -7.45 -16.32 -11.40
N MET A 43 -7.48 -15.73 -10.21
CA MET A 43 -7.26 -16.46 -8.95
C MET A 43 -8.49 -17.27 -8.50
N GLY A 44 -9.62 -17.21 -9.20
CA GLY A 44 -10.85 -17.94 -8.85
C GLY A 44 -11.87 -17.10 -8.08
N GLY A 45 -11.77 -15.77 -8.15
CA GLY A 45 -12.67 -14.83 -7.51
C GLY A 45 -12.16 -14.27 -6.19
N GLU A 46 -12.99 -13.45 -5.54
CA GLU A 46 -12.63 -12.67 -4.35
C GLU A 46 -12.08 -13.52 -3.20
N LYS A 47 -12.76 -14.62 -2.86
CA LYS A 47 -12.38 -15.45 -1.71
C LYS A 47 -11.00 -16.12 -1.90
N PRO A 48 -10.71 -16.84 -3.00
CA PRO A 48 -9.36 -17.35 -3.25
C PRO A 48 -8.28 -16.26 -3.31
N PHE A 49 -8.58 -15.11 -3.94
CA PHE A 49 -7.68 -13.97 -3.99
C PHE A 49 -7.31 -13.49 -2.59
N LEU A 50 -8.31 -13.24 -1.73
CA LEU A 50 -8.12 -12.80 -0.35
C LEU A 50 -7.36 -13.84 0.48
N GLN A 51 -7.62 -15.14 0.30
CA GLN A 51 -6.88 -16.20 0.97
C GLN A 51 -5.40 -16.23 0.58
N LYS A 52 -5.11 -16.04 -0.72
CA LYS A 52 -3.72 -15.95 -1.22
C LYS A 52 -3.03 -14.69 -0.69
N LEU A 53 -3.76 -13.57 -0.61
CA LEU A 53 -3.24 -12.31 -0.09
C LEU A 53 -2.98 -12.38 1.42
N ASP A 54 -3.89 -13.00 2.19
CA ASP A 54 -3.68 -13.30 3.62
C ASP A 54 -2.44 -14.20 3.82
N SER A 55 -2.20 -15.15 2.90
CA SER A 55 -1.01 -16.00 2.94
C SER A 55 0.30 -15.20 2.78
N LEU A 56 0.32 -14.15 1.95
CA LEU A 56 1.48 -13.27 1.80
C LEU A 56 1.86 -12.64 3.16
N PHE A 57 0.89 -12.11 3.91
CA PHE A 57 1.15 -11.43 5.17
C PHE A 57 1.37 -12.37 6.37
N THR A 58 1.29 -13.69 6.17
CA THR A 58 1.37 -14.69 7.26
C THR A 58 2.48 -15.71 7.09
N ILE A 59 2.74 -16.17 5.86
CA ILE A 59 3.84 -17.09 5.57
C ILE A 59 5.15 -16.34 5.72
N LYS A 60 6.11 -16.92 6.43
CA LYS A 60 7.44 -16.32 6.60
C LYS A 60 8.33 -16.65 5.43
N LEU A 61 9.21 -15.72 5.06
CA LEU A 61 10.33 -16.02 4.19
C LEU A 61 11.26 -17.03 4.90
N GLU A 62 11.62 -18.09 4.18
CA GLU A 62 12.58 -19.11 4.62
C GLU A 62 13.80 -19.06 3.69
N GLY A 63 15.00 -19.29 4.24
CA GLY A 63 16.25 -19.28 3.48
C GLY A 63 17.08 -18.01 3.66
N GLU A 64 18.02 -17.79 2.74
CA GLU A 64 18.90 -16.62 2.76
C GLU A 64 18.13 -15.36 2.37
N ALA A 65 18.36 -14.27 3.10
CA ALA A 65 17.78 -12.98 2.81
C ALA A 65 18.66 -12.22 1.81
N LEU A 66 18.05 -11.54 0.85
CA LEU A 66 18.71 -10.50 0.07
C LEU A 66 18.74 -9.20 0.86
N SER A 67 19.77 -8.38 0.66
CA SER A 67 19.94 -7.07 1.33
C SER A 67 18.75 -6.15 1.14
N ASP A 68 18.09 -6.24 0.00
CA ASP A 68 17.00 -5.35 -0.40
C ASP A 68 15.63 -5.91 0.05
N VAL A 69 15.57 -7.18 0.46
CA VAL A 69 14.33 -7.82 0.95
C VAL A 69 14.24 -7.72 2.47
N THR A 70 13.88 -6.53 2.94
CA THR A 70 13.79 -6.18 4.35
C THR A 70 12.38 -5.67 4.73
N GLY A 71 12.18 -5.33 6.00
CA GLY A 71 10.89 -4.82 6.50
C GLY A 71 9.74 -5.83 6.36
N LEU A 72 10.00 -7.08 6.75
CA LEU A 72 9.11 -8.20 6.50
C LEU A 72 7.85 -8.22 7.40
N ILE A 73 6.69 -8.38 6.77
CA ILE A 73 5.43 -8.78 7.38
C ILE A 73 4.96 -10.06 6.66
N GLY A 74 5.41 -11.22 7.16
CA GLY A 74 5.32 -12.46 6.38
C GLY A 74 6.30 -12.45 5.19
N GLN A 75 5.76 -12.57 3.98
CA GLN A 75 6.48 -12.46 2.70
C GLN A 75 6.43 -11.03 2.12
N TYR A 76 5.52 -10.17 2.62
CA TYR A 76 5.51 -8.75 2.26
C TYR A 76 6.81 -8.10 2.74
N ALA A 77 7.56 -7.47 1.84
CA ALA A 77 8.82 -6.80 2.15
C ALA A 77 8.65 -5.29 1.92
N HIS A 78 8.51 -4.51 2.99
CA HIS A 78 8.34 -3.07 2.86
C HIS A 78 9.61 -2.34 2.43
N GLY A 79 10.78 -2.96 2.61
CA GLY A 79 12.05 -2.36 2.21
C GLY A 79 12.33 -2.39 0.70
N ASN A 80 11.40 -2.95 -0.11
CA ASN A 80 11.53 -3.03 -1.56
C ASN A 80 10.20 -2.72 -2.27
N GLU A 81 10.30 -1.98 -3.37
CA GLU A 81 9.18 -1.42 -4.14
C GLU A 81 8.14 -2.43 -4.62
N PRO A 82 8.48 -3.68 -5.02
CA PRO A 82 7.50 -4.60 -5.55
C PRO A 82 6.31 -4.88 -4.61
N SER A 83 6.48 -4.66 -3.31
CA SER A 83 5.42 -4.87 -2.31
C SER A 83 4.56 -3.62 -2.06
N HIS A 84 4.98 -2.41 -2.46
CA HIS A 84 4.43 -1.15 -1.93
C HIS A 84 2.92 -0.96 -2.14
N HIS A 85 2.36 -1.46 -3.25
CA HIS A 85 0.92 -1.35 -3.54
C HIS A 85 0.06 -2.45 -2.90
N VAL A 86 0.67 -3.54 -2.42
CA VAL A 86 -0.02 -4.81 -2.15
C VAL A 86 -1.03 -4.71 -1.00
N ALA A 87 -0.73 -3.92 0.04
CA ALA A 87 -1.65 -3.72 1.16
C ALA A 87 -2.99 -3.08 0.74
N TYR A 88 -3.00 -2.29 -0.33
CA TYR A 88 -4.20 -1.63 -0.86
C TYR A 88 -5.10 -2.56 -1.67
N LEU A 89 -4.62 -3.75 -2.03
CA LEU A 89 -5.41 -4.73 -2.79
C LEU A 89 -6.60 -5.28 -1.99
N TYR A 90 -6.53 -5.28 -0.65
CA TYR A 90 -7.68 -5.65 0.18
C TYR A 90 -8.87 -4.70 -0.01
N ALA A 91 -8.65 -3.37 -0.04
CA ALA A 91 -9.70 -2.40 -0.33
C ALA A 91 -10.33 -2.62 -1.72
N MET A 92 -9.50 -2.93 -2.72
CA MET A 92 -9.96 -3.27 -4.07
C MET A 92 -10.80 -4.54 -4.09
N ALA A 93 -10.39 -5.56 -3.32
CA ALA A 93 -11.07 -6.85 -3.15
C ALA A 93 -12.19 -6.85 -2.08
N GLY A 94 -12.70 -5.68 -1.67
CA GLY A 94 -13.91 -5.58 -0.83
C GLY A 94 -13.68 -5.69 0.68
N ARG A 95 -12.42 -5.64 1.13
CA ARG A 95 -12.03 -5.81 2.54
C ARG A 95 -11.17 -4.62 3.06
N PRO A 96 -11.65 -3.38 2.97
CA PRO A 96 -10.84 -2.17 3.21
C PRO A 96 -10.28 -2.07 4.64
N GLU A 97 -10.95 -2.63 5.65
CA GLU A 97 -10.47 -2.64 7.03
C GLU A 97 -9.11 -3.34 7.17
N ARG A 98 -8.84 -4.35 6.33
CA ARG A 98 -7.54 -5.02 6.33
C ARG A 98 -6.43 -4.16 5.74
N THR A 99 -6.73 -3.38 4.69
CA THR A 99 -5.81 -2.36 4.19
C THR A 99 -5.44 -1.38 5.31
N GLN A 100 -6.43 -0.91 6.06
CA GLN A 100 -6.24 0.06 7.14
C GLN A 100 -5.38 -0.49 8.28
N GLU A 101 -5.60 -1.75 8.67
CA GLU A 101 -4.76 -2.46 9.66
C GLU A 101 -3.30 -2.57 9.21
N LEU A 102 -3.07 -3.00 7.96
CA LEU A 102 -1.72 -3.22 7.45
C LEU A 102 -0.96 -1.91 7.26
N ILE A 103 -1.61 -0.85 6.76
CA ILE A 103 -0.98 0.48 6.70
C ILE A 103 -0.55 0.92 8.09
N ARG A 104 -1.41 0.72 9.10
CA ARG A 104 -1.07 1.07 10.48
C ARG A 104 0.13 0.28 10.99
N GLU A 105 0.14 -1.04 10.77
CA GLU A 105 1.25 -1.92 11.14
C GLU A 105 2.55 -1.50 10.45
N ILE A 106 2.50 -1.18 9.15
CA ILE A 106 3.66 -0.70 8.38
C ILE A 106 4.20 0.61 8.99
N PHE A 107 3.35 1.58 9.29
CA PHE A 107 3.77 2.83 9.94
C PHE A 107 4.43 2.60 11.30
N GLU A 108 3.87 1.69 12.11
CA GLU A 108 4.37 1.43 13.47
C GLU A 108 5.68 0.62 13.48
N THR A 109 5.89 -0.23 12.47
CA THR A 109 7.00 -1.20 12.46
C THR A 109 8.14 -0.81 11.51
N GLN A 110 7.85 -0.10 10.43
CA GLN A 110 8.80 0.14 9.32
C GLN A 110 9.31 1.59 9.22
N TYR A 111 8.72 2.53 9.97
CA TYR A 111 9.14 3.94 10.00
C TYR A 111 9.42 4.41 11.42
N LYS A 112 10.57 5.06 11.66
CA LYS A 112 10.95 5.64 12.95
C LYS A 112 11.65 6.98 12.78
N ASN A 113 11.46 7.89 13.73
CA ASN A 113 12.24 9.13 13.80
C ASN A 113 13.61 8.88 14.46
N LYS A 114 14.47 8.10 13.79
CA LYS A 114 15.83 7.71 14.22
C LYS A 114 16.73 7.53 12.99
N PRO A 115 18.07 7.49 13.14
CA PRO A 115 18.97 7.22 12.02
C PRO A 115 18.72 5.89 11.29
N ASP A 116 18.23 4.86 12.00
CA ASP A 116 17.78 3.56 11.45
C ASP A 116 16.27 3.57 11.14
N GLY A 117 15.77 4.71 10.70
CA GLY A 117 14.35 5.02 10.61
C GLY A 117 13.59 4.35 9.49
N LEU A 118 14.28 3.87 8.45
CA LEU A 118 13.70 3.20 7.29
C LEU A 118 14.08 1.72 7.32
N CYS A 119 13.15 0.88 6.88
CA CYS A 119 13.36 -0.57 6.82
C CYS A 119 14.19 -1.02 5.60
N GLY A 120 14.47 -0.15 4.63
CA GLY A 120 15.25 -0.40 3.42
C GLY A 120 15.87 0.90 2.89
N ASN A 121 16.35 0.88 1.64
CA ASN A 121 16.83 2.09 0.97
C ASN A 121 15.65 3.07 0.76
N ASP A 122 15.91 4.38 0.78
CA ASP A 122 14.85 5.36 0.50
C ASP A 122 14.51 5.45 -1.00
N ASP A 123 15.37 4.89 -1.85
CA ASP A 123 15.29 4.88 -3.31
C ASP A 123 14.87 6.21 -3.91
N CYS A 124 15.72 7.21 -3.63
CA CYS A 124 15.56 8.58 -4.10
C CYS A 124 14.23 9.25 -3.67
N GLY A 125 13.68 8.83 -2.53
CA GLY A 125 12.45 9.38 -1.95
C GLY A 125 11.21 8.53 -2.19
N GLN A 126 11.32 7.34 -2.78
CA GLN A 126 10.20 6.44 -3.01
C GLN A 126 9.57 5.94 -1.71
N MET A 127 10.37 5.50 -0.73
CA MET A 127 9.87 5.12 0.60
C MET A 127 9.22 6.30 1.32
N SER A 128 9.90 7.44 1.31
CA SER A 128 9.38 8.69 1.87
C SER A 128 8.07 9.14 1.21
N ALA A 129 7.92 8.95 -0.11
CA ALA A 129 6.69 9.25 -0.82
C ALA A 129 5.56 8.28 -0.45
N TRP A 130 5.85 6.99 -0.29
CA TRP A 130 4.88 6.01 0.22
C TRP A 130 4.33 6.43 1.58
N TYR A 131 5.21 6.86 2.49
CA TYR A 131 4.81 7.38 3.80
C TYR A 131 3.86 8.57 3.66
N MET A 132 4.23 9.58 2.88
CA MET A 132 3.43 10.81 2.77
C MET A 132 2.04 10.57 2.16
N LEU A 133 1.95 9.77 1.09
CA LEU A 133 0.68 9.41 0.44
C LEU A 133 -0.20 8.61 1.40
N SER A 134 0.36 7.55 2.00
CA SER A 134 -0.37 6.70 2.93
C SER A 134 -0.79 7.44 4.19
N ALA A 135 -0.01 8.41 4.67
CA ALA A 135 -0.36 9.25 5.81
C ALA A 135 -1.58 10.15 5.53
N MET A 136 -1.76 10.61 4.28
CA MET A 136 -2.97 11.30 3.82
C MET A 136 -4.17 10.35 3.66
N GLY A 137 -3.95 9.04 3.72
CA GLY A 137 -5.00 8.01 3.69
C GLY A 137 -5.33 7.51 2.29
N PHE A 138 -4.51 7.74 1.27
CA PHE A 138 -4.71 7.18 -0.08
C PHE A 138 -3.39 6.93 -0.82
N TYR A 139 -3.36 5.99 -1.78
CA TYR A 139 -2.14 5.62 -2.51
C TYR A 139 -2.41 5.27 -3.98
N PRO A 140 -1.55 5.67 -4.93
CA PRO A 140 -1.70 5.37 -6.35
C PRO A 140 -1.25 3.93 -6.64
N VAL A 141 -2.16 2.95 -6.52
CA VAL A 141 -1.86 1.54 -6.83
C VAL A 141 -1.50 1.37 -8.30
N ASP A 142 -2.29 1.95 -9.20
CA ASP A 142 -1.92 2.11 -10.60
C ASP A 142 -1.46 3.56 -10.82
N PRO A 143 -0.14 3.82 -10.93
CA PRO A 143 0.40 5.17 -10.98
C PRO A 143 0.07 5.92 -12.27
N VAL A 144 -0.46 5.28 -13.32
CA VAL A 144 -0.84 5.94 -14.57
C VAL A 144 -2.36 6.15 -14.69
N SER A 145 -3.15 5.58 -13.78
CA SER A 145 -4.63 5.69 -13.79
C SER A 145 -5.15 7.09 -13.46
N GLY A 146 -4.38 7.87 -12.69
CA GLY A 146 -4.88 9.10 -12.08
C GLY A 146 -5.81 8.88 -10.88
N ASP A 147 -5.94 7.65 -10.37
CA ASP A 147 -6.75 7.31 -9.21
C ASP A 147 -5.87 6.91 -8.01
N TYR A 148 -6.31 7.29 -6.80
CA TYR A 148 -5.67 6.92 -5.54
C TYR A 148 -6.61 6.06 -4.71
N VAL A 149 -6.20 4.84 -4.37
CA VAL A 149 -6.97 3.90 -3.55
C VAL A 149 -6.97 4.34 -2.10
N PHE A 150 -8.15 4.39 -1.47
CA PHE A 150 -8.25 4.75 -0.05
C PHE A 150 -7.66 3.68 0.87
N GLY A 151 -6.92 4.17 1.87
CA GLY A 151 -6.49 3.44 3.06
C GLY A 151 -7.10 4.07 4.32
N ALA A 152 -6.25 4.40 5.30
CA ALA A 152 -6.63 5.20 6.47
C ALA A 152 -5.56 6.25 6.77
N PRO A 153 -5.95 7.50 7.08
CA PRO A 153 -5.00 8.56 7.40
C PRO A 153 -4.25 8.25 8.71
N GLN A 154 -3.00 8.71 8.79
CA GLN A 154 -2.12 8.50 9.96
C GLN A 154 -1.85 9.79 10.74
N LEU A 155 -2.31 10.94 10.22
CA LEU A 155 -2.22 12.24 10.88
C LEU A 155 -3.61 12.90 10.97
N PRO A 156 -3.90 13.67 12.03
CA PRO A 156 -5.20 14.33 12.20
C PRO A 156 -5.52 15.34 11.09
N LYS A 157 -4.50 15.96 10.50
CA LYS A 157 -4.66 16.96 9.45
C LYS A 157 -3.41 17.05 8.58
N MET A 158 -3.62 17.12 7.27
CA MET A 158 -2.58 17.46 6.27
C MET A 158 -3.14 18.50 5.29
N VAL A 159 -2.31 19.45 4.87
CA VAL A 159 -2.69 20.49 3.91
C VAL A 159 -1.69 20.48 2.76
N LEU A 160 -2.17 20.18 1.56
CA LEU A 160 -1.38 20.30 0.33
C LEU A 160 -1.56 21.71 -0.23
N HIS A 161 -0.45 22.38 -0.48
CA HIS A 161 -0.42 23.64 -1.22
C HIS A 161 -0.21 23.32 -2.69
N LEU A 162 -1.23 23.60 -3.50
CA LEU A 162 -1.27 23.27 -4.91
C LEU A 162 -0.88 24.48 -5.77
N ALA A 163 -0.80 24.26 -7.08
CA ALA A 163 -0.69 25.34 -8.05
C ALA A 163 -1.87 26.33 -7.94
N ASP A 164 -1.68 27.53 -8.49
CA ASP A 164 -2.68 28.60 -8.52
C ASP A 164 -3.20 29.04 -7.15
N GLY A 165 -2.43 28.78 -6.08
CA GLY A 165 -2.79 29.15 -4.71
C GLY A 165 -3.91 28.30 -4.09
N LYS A 166 -4.30 27.20 -4.75
CA LYS A 166 -5.31 26.28 -4.22
C LYS A 166 -4.74 25.45 -3.07
N THR A 167 -5.64 24.92 -2.24
CA THR A 167 -5.27 23.97 -1.19
C THR A 167 -6.19 22.76 -1.24
N PHE A 168 -5.62 21.60 -0.94
CA PHE A 168 -6.38 20.38 -0.65
C PHE A 168 -6.09 20.00 0.80
N THR A 169 -7.12 19.93 1.62
CA THR A 169 -6.99 19.65 3.06
C THR A 169 -7.57 18.28 3.36
N VAL A 170 -6.76 17.43 3.99
CA VAL A 170 -7.19 16.15 4.54
C VAL A 170 -7.38 16.31 6.05
N ILE A 171 -8.51 15.87 6.58
CA ILE A 171 -8.85 15.88 8.01
C ILE A 171 -9.26 14.47 8.43
N ALA A 172 -8.68 13.98 9.53
CA ALA A 172 -9.07 12.71 10.16
C ALA A 172 -9.70 13.00 11.53
N GLU A 173 -11.03 13.05 11.57
CA GLU A 173 -11.80 13.31 12.78
C GLU A 173 -11.76 12.10 13.71
N ASN A 174 -11.46 12.35 15.00
CA ASN A 174 -11.33 11.35 16.05
C ASN A 174 -10.21 10.33 15.88
N LEU A 175 -9.24 10.54 14.98
CA LEU A 175 -8.10 9.64 14.82
C LEU A 175 -7.37 9.42 16.16
N SER A 176 -7.33 8.16 16.61
CA SER A 176 -6.64 7.76 17.84
C SER A 176 -6.08 6.35 17.71
N LYS A 177 -5.54 5.79 18.81
CA LYS A 177 -5.13 4.38 18.84
C LYS A 177 -6.35 3.44 18.79
N GLU A 178 -7.47 3.89 19.33
CA GLU A 178 -8.73 3.19 19.41
C GLU A 178 -9.54 3.36 18.12
N HIS A 179 -9.58 4.58 17.58
CA HIS A 179 -10.30 4.89 16.33
C HIS A 179 -9.34 4.91 15.14
N LYS A 180 -9.06 3.71 14.62
CA LYS A 180 -8.12 3.50 13.51
C LYS A 180 -8.79 3.14 12.19
N TYR A 181 -10.09 2.86 12.20
CA TYR A 181 -10.82 2.47 11.00
C TYR A 181 -11.60 3.66 10.43
N VAL A 182 -11.76 3.69 9.11
CA VAL A 182 -12.60 4.70 8.45
C VAL A 182 -14.08 4.29 8.59
N GLU A 183 -14.89 5.16 9.19
CA GLU A 183 -16.35 5.04 9.24
C GLU A 183 -16.98 5.57 7.97
N SER A 184 -16.57 6.77 7.55
CA SER A 184 -17.09 7.44 6.36
C SER A 184 -16.10 8.49 5.85
N ILE A 185 -16.26 8.84 4.57
CA ILE A 185 -15.49 9.88 3.89
C ILE A 185 -16.47 10.91 3.33
N THR A 186 -16.12 12.19 3.44
CA THR A 186 -16.79 13.26 2.70
C THR A 186 -15.77 14.07 1.91
N LEU A 187 -16.16 14.50 0.71
CA LEU A 187 -15.41 15.42 -0.12
C LEU A 187 -16.23 16.71 -0.25
N ASN A 188 -15.69 17.83 0.22
CA ASN A 188 -16.37 19.13 0.24
C ASN A 188 -17.75 19.07 0.92
N GLY A 189 -17.86 18.28 2.00
CA GLY A 189 -19.09 18.09 2.77
C GLY A 189 -20.10 17.11 2.16
N VAL A 190 -19.83 16.55 0.98
CA VAL A 190 -20.70 15.57 0.31
C VAL A 190 -20.20 14.16 0.62
N PRO A 191 -21.09 13.20 0.99
CA PRO A 191 -20.70 11.80 1.19
C PRO A 191 -19.97 11.22 -0.02
N TYR A 192 -18.85 10.57 0.23
CA TYR A 192 -17.98 9.98 -0.80
C TYR A 192 -17.86 8.48 -0.57
N THR A 193 -18.43 7.69 -1.47
CA THR A 193 -18.56 6.22 -1.33
C THR A 193 -17.70 5.44 -2.33
N LYS A 194 -16.88 6.14 -3.13
CA LYS A 194 -15.95 5.50 -4.07
C LYS A 194 -14.79 4.87 -3.31
N LYS A 195 -14.16 3.85 -3.89
CA LYS A 195 -12.94 3.21 -3.35
C LYS A 195 -11.66 4.01 -3.63
N THR A 196 -11.74 4.94 -4.58
CA THR A 196 -10.63 5.78 -5.03
C THR A 196 -11.05 7.24 -5.01
N ILE A 197 -10.06 8.14 -4.89
CA ILE A 197 -10.17 9.57 -5.19
C ILE A 197 -9.39 9.86 -6.48
N ALA A 198 -9.97 10.65 -7.38
CA ALA A 198 -9.32 11.02 -8.64
C ALA A 198 -8.30 12.14 -8.42
N HIS A 199 -7.24 12.18 -9.22
CA HIS A 199 -6.26 13.26 -9.24
C HIS A 199 -6.93 14.62 -9.48
N GLU A 200 -7.93 14.67 -10.37
CA GLU A 200 -8.73 15.86 -10.65
C GLU A 200 -9.46 16.40 -9.41
N ASP A 201 -10.00 15.50 -8.56
CA ASP A 201 -10.66 15.88 -7.30
C ASP A 201 -9.65 16.53 -6.32
N ILE A 202 -8.39 16.08 -6.33
CA ILE A 202 -7.32 16.62 -5.48
C ILE A 202 -6.87 18.00 -6.00
N ILE A 203 -6.54 18.12 -7.29
CA ILE A 203 -6.00 19.37 -7.86
C ILE A 203 -7.05 20.48 -8.00
N ALA A 204 -8.34 20.13 -7.99
CA ALA A 204 -9.43 21.10 -7.85
C ALA A 204 -9.35 21.86 -6.51
N GLY A 205 -8.68 21.28 -5.49
CA GLY A 205 -8.66 21.78 -4.13
C GLY A 205 -9.94 21.43 -3.36
N GLY A 206 -9.96 21.74 -2.08
CA GLY A 206 -11.10 21.47 -1.20
C GLY A 206 -10.72 20.75 0.08
N THR A 207 -11.69 20.07 0.68
CA THR A 207 -11.52 19.37 1.96
C THR A 207 -12.05 17.94 1.88
N LEU A 208 -11.17 16.98 2.16
CA LEU A 208 -11.48 15.57 2.35
C LEU A 208 -11.50 15.27 3.85
N VAL A 209 -12.63 14.79 4.37
CA VAL A 209 -12.80 14.45 5.78
C VAL A 209 -13.03 12.95 5.93
N TYR A 210 -12.14 12.29 6.68
CA TYR A 210 -12.34 10.96 7.21
C TYR A 210 -12.94 11.06 8.61
N LYS A 211 -14.07 10.39 8.83
CA LYS A 211 -14.57 10.14 10.18
C LYS A 211 -14.03 8.79 10.65
N MET A 212 -13.26 8.78 11.73
CA MET A 212 -12.64 7.58 12.27
C MET A 212 -13.53 6.89 13.32
N LYS A 213 -13.44 5.57 13.41
CA LYS A 213 -14.11 4.70 14.40
C LYS A 213 -13.20 3.58 14.90
#